data_AF-X0XBQ6-F1
#
_entry.id   AF-X0XBQ6-F1
#
_cell.length_a   1.000
_cell.length_b   1.000
_cell.length_c   1.000
_cell.angle_alpha   90.00
_cell.angle_beta   90.00
_cell.angle_gamma   90.00
#
_symmetry.space_group_name_H-M   'P 1'
#
loop_
_entity.id
_entity.type
_entity.pdbx_description
1 polymer ?
#
loop_
_entity_poly.entity_id
_entity_poly.type
_entity_poly.pdbx_seq_one_letter_code
_entity_poly.pdbx_strand_id
1 'polypeptide(L)'
;LTAASQVILHIKNTSVDKSMVLTDVQMQTVGEVGVIPAVGMYWDLVLGAEITGGDVQTPINLNSNSGNQAEVDSKDGTPTVSVAGDVAFRIYPKLDGEILKETFDEAIVLGPNGSLCVLYTTTGSAGVGVCNATFYMQPLGGV
;
A
#
# COMPACT_ATOMS: atom_id res chain seq x y z
N LEU A 1 9.65 -8.23 -11.48
CA LEU A 1 9.61 -6.76 -11.62
C LEU A 1 10.38 -6.38 -12.88
N THR A 2 9.83 -5.58 -13.78
CA THR A 2 10.60 -4.91 -14.85
C THR A 2 10.90 -3.48 -14.41
N ALA A 3 11.87 -2.79 -15.01
CA ALA A 3 12.44 -1.49 -14.56
C ALA A 3 11.48 -0.26 -14.53
N ALA A 4 10.21 -0.44 -14.19
CA ALA A 4 9.21 0.57 -13.92
C ALA A 4 8.60 0.31 -12.53
N SER A 5 8.27 1.39 -11.79
CA SER A 5 7.64 1.29 -10.46
C SER A 5 6.38 0.41 -10.52
N GLN A 6 6.29 -0.58 -9.63
CA GLN A 6 5.17 -1.51 -9.56
C GLN A 6 4.23 -1.15 -8.42
N VAL A 7 2.92 -1.27 -8.65
CA VAL A 7 1.92 -1.15 -7.58
C VAL A 7 1.95 -2.43 -6.76
N ILE A 8 2.37 -2.33 -5.51
CA ILE A 8 2.42 -3.48 -4.58
C ILE A 8 1.16 -3.53 -3.73
N LEU A 9 0.65 -2.37 -3.32
CA LEU A 9 -0.62 -2.23 -2.62
C LEU A 9 -1.35 -1.02 -3.17
N HIS A 10 -2.65 -1.15 -3.35
CA HIS A 10 -3.56 -0.02 -3.46
C HIS A 10 -4.74 -0.26 -2.53
N ILE A 11 -5.09 0.75 -1.75
CA ILE A 11 -6.28 0.74 -0.92
C ILE A 11 -7.00 2.07 -1.04
N LYS A 12 -8.31 2.02 -1.24
CA LYS A 12 -9.17 3.20 -1.36
C LYS A 12 -10.30 3.13 -0.35
N ASN A 13 -10.51 4.24 0.36
CA ASN A 13 -11.66 4.41 1.24
C ASN A 13 -12.92 4.65 0.38
N THR A 14 -13.84 3.68 0.36
CA THR A 14 -15.12 3.82 -0.35
C THR A 14 -16.25 4.29 0.56
N SER A 15 -15.97 4.48 1.85
CA SER A 15 -16.92 5.03 2.80
C SER A 15 -17.24 6.49 2.48
N VAL A 16 -18.50 6.86 2.70
CA VAL A 16 -18.98 8.25 2.61
C VAL A 16 -19.04 8.94 3.98
N ASP A 17 -18.98 8.18 5.06
CA ASP A 17 -19.21 8.64 6.43
C ASP A 17 -18.10 8.25 7.42
N LYS A 18 -17.05 7.56 6.95
CA LYS A 18 -15.88 7.18 7.75
C LYS A 18 -14.58 7.61 7.10
N SER A 19 -13.58 7.90 7.94
CA SER A 19 -12.18 7.96 7.57
C SER A 19 -11.51 6.62 7.80
N MET A 20 -10.61 6.24 6.90
CA MET A 20 -9.67 5.16 7.12
C MET A 20 -8.43 5.71 7.82
N VAL A 21 -8.04 5.09 8.93
CA VAL A 21 -6.82 5.44 9.66
C VAL A 21 -5.85 4.29 9.55
N LEU A 22 -4.78 4.50 8.79
CA LEU A 22 -3.69 3.55 8.63
C LEU A 22 -2.68 3.76 9.75
N THR A 23 -2.37 2.70 10.48
CA THR A 23 -1.49 2.74 11.65
C THR A 23 -0.12 2.13 11.40
N ASP A 24 -0.02 1.19 10.46
CA ASP A 24 1.21 0.46 10.20
C ASP A 24 1.26 -0.02 8.74
N VAL A 25 2.45 0.10 8.14
CA VAL A 25 2.75 -0.49 6.83
C VAL A 25 4.03 -1.31 6.95
N GLN A 26 3.93 -2.56 6.55
CA GLN A 26 5.05 -3.49 6.45
C GLN A 26 5.32 -3.79 4.99
N MET A 27 6.57 -3.63 4.59
CA MET A 27 7.04 -3.87 3.23
C MET A 27 8.17 -4.89 3.26
N GLN A 28 8.25 -5.74 2.26
CA GLN A 28 9.29 -6.74 2.13
C GLN A 28 9.51 -7.05 0.65
N THR A 29 10.76 -7.26 0.26
CA THR A 29 11.11 -7.92 -1.00
C THR A 29 11.40 -9.39 -0.73
N VAL A 30 11.01 -10.27 -1.64
CA VAL A 30 11.26 -11.71 -1.51
C VAL A 30 11.80 -12.26 -2.83
N GLY A 31 12.97 -12.88 -2.76
CA GLY A 31 13.59 -13.59 -3.89
C GLY A 31 13.99 -12.63 -5.01
N GLU A 32 14.36 -11.40 -4.64
CA GLU A 32 14.69 -10.37 -5.61
C GLU A 32 16.07 -10.59 -6.20
N VAL A 33 16.12 -10.65 -7.54
CA VAL A 33 17.34 -10.91 -8.31
C VAL A 33 18.00 -9.57 -8.63
N GLY A 34 18.52 -8.93 -7.59
CA GLY A 34 19.22 -7.64 -7.62
C GLY A 34 20.07 -7.46 -6.36
N VAL A 35 21.00 -6.52 -6.38
CA VAL A 35 21.71 -6.12 -5.15
C VAL A 35 20.80 -5.17 -4.39
N ILE A 36 20.43 -5.52 -3.15
CA ILE A 36 19.56 -4.72 -2.29
C ILE A 36 20.26 -4.51 -0.95
N PRO A 37 20.32 -3.28 -0.42
CA PRO A 37 19.83 -2.04 -1.02
C PRO A 37 20.71 -1.54 -2.18
N ALA A 38 20.10 -0.89 -3.18
CA ALA A 38 20.81 -0.18 -4.25
C ALA A 38 20.24 1.21 -4.52
N VAL A 39 21.08 2.10 -5.04
CA VAL A 39 20.66 3.42 -5.52
C VAL A 39 19.66 3.23 -6.66
N GLY A 40 18.48 3.83 -6.51
CA GLY A 40 17.37 3.67 -7.46
C GLY A 40 16.34 2.61 -7.06
N MET A 41 16.53 1.90 -5.94
CA MET A 41 15.50 1.06 -5.34
C MET A 41 14.84 1.78 -4.16
N TYR A 42 13.51 1.86 -4.16
CA TYR A 42 12.76 2.51 -3.09
C TYR A 42 11.27 2.15 -3.13
N TRP A 43 10.65 2.24 -1.97
CA TRP A 43 9.22 2.18 -1.76
C TRP A 43 8.67 3.61 -1.66
N ASP A 44 7.62 3.93 -2.39
CA ASP A 44 6.90 5.20 -2.28
C ASP A 44 5.49 4.94 -1.75
N LEU A 45 5.09 5.70 -0.72
CA LEU A 45 3.71 5.80 -0.27
C LEU A 45 3.09 7.02 -0.95
N VAL A 46 2.10 6.77 -1.81
CA VAL A 46 1.50 7.77 -2.68
C VAL A 46 0.04 7.95 -2.31
N LEU A 47 -0.33 9.16 -1.89
CA LEU A 47 -1.69 9.53 -1.53
C LEU A 47 -2.45 10.05 -2.76
N GLY A 48 -3.72 9.67 -2.88
CA GLY A 48 -4.59 10.17 -3.95
C GLY A 48 -4.28 9.59 -5.34
N ALA A 49 -3.41 8.58 -5.44
CA ALA A 49 -3.19 7.88 -6.69
C ALA A 49 -4.41 7.03 -7.05
N GLU A 50 -4.76 7.00 -8.33
CA GLU A 50 -5.80 6.11 -8.86
C GLU A 50 -5.15 5.02 -9.70
N ILE A 51 -5.75 3.83 -9.72
CA ILE A 51 -5.23 2.67 -10.44
C ILE A 51 -6.21 2.08 -11.44
N THR A 52 -5.68 1.62 -12.58
CA THR A 52 -6.43 0.89 -13.62
C THR A 52 -5.87 -0.52 -13.82
N GLY A 53 -6.68 -1.39 -14.42
CA GLY A 53 -6.40 -2.83 -14.50
C GLY A 53 -6.51 -3.51 -13.14
N GLY A 54 -6.05 -4.77 -13.09
CA GLY A 54 -6.13 -5.64 -11.93
C GLY A 54 -7.54 -6.16 -11.61
N ASP A 55 -7.59 -7.19 -10.78
CA ASP A 55 -8.84 -7.76 -10.26
C ASP A 55 -9.17 -7.10 -8.92
N VAL A 56 -10.43 -6.70 -8.75
CA VAL A 56 -10.91 -6.15 -7.47
C VAL A 56 -10.82 -7.24 -6.41
N GLN A 57 -10.12 -6.90 -5.32
CA GLN A 57 -10.01 -7.75 -4.15
C GLN A 57 -10.85 -7.16 -3.02
N THR A 58 -11.57 -8.03 -2.33
CA THR A 58 -12.27 -7.69 -1.09
C THR A 58 -11.29 -7.90 0.07
N PRO A 59 -10.87 -6.85 0.79
CA PRO A 59 -9.96 -7.03 1.91
C PRO A 59 -10.58 -7.92 2.98
N ILE A 60 -9.82 -8.93 3.42
CA ILE A 60 -10.27 -9.87 4.43
C ILE A 60 -10.11 -9.20 5.79
N ASN A 61 -11.24 -8.97 6.47
CA ASN A 61 -11.23 -8.55 7.86
C ASN A 61 -10.80 -9.72 8.75
N LEU A 62 -9.69 -9.57 9.48
CA LEU A 62 -9.21 -10.57 10.44
C LEU A 62 -9.97 -10.55 11.78
N ASN A 63 -10.95 -9.66 11.96
CA ASN A 63 -11.85 -9.71 13.10
C ASN A 63 -12.76 -10.95 12.98
N SER A 64 -12.46 -11.96 13.79
CA SER A 64 -13.12 -13.28 13.75
C SER A 64 -14.61 -13.26 14.10
N ASN A 65 -15.18 -12.13 14.56
CA ASN A 65 -16.54 -12.08 15.09
C ASN A 65 -17.44 -10.98 14.49
N SER A 66 -16.92 -10.16 13.57
CA SER A 66 -17.74 -9.21 12.84
C SER A 66 -17.89 -9.70 11.41
N GLY A 67 -19.10 -10.11 10.99
CA GLY A 67 -19.40 -10.35 9.57
C GLY A 67 -19.32 -9.09 8.69
N ASN A 68 -18.80 -7.99 9.23
CA ASN A 68 -18.67 -6.70 8.58
C ASN A 68 -17.36 -6.64 7.79
N GLN A 69 -17.49 -6.32 6.50
CA GLN A 69 -16.36 -5.98 5.65
C GLN A 69 -16.04 -4.49 5.83
N ALA A 70 -14.76 -4.12 5.79
CA ALA A 70 -14.39 -2.72 5.76
C ALA A 70 -14.81 -2.10 4.42
N GLU A 71 -15.26 -0.84 4.45
CA GLU A 71 -15.69 -0.08 3.26
C GLU A 71 -14.45 0.41 2.50
N VAL A 72 -13.77 -0.54 1.85
CA VAL A 72 -12.50 -0.33 1.18
C VAL A 72 -12.42 -1.12 -0.12
N ASP A 73 -11.76 -0.53 -1.12
CA ASP A 73 -11.43 -1.21 -2.38
C ASP A 73 -9.93 -1.46 -2.47
N SER A 74 -9.56 -2.65 -2.92
CA SER A 74 -8.19 -3.03 -3.25
C SER A 74 -8.14 -3.75 -4.60
N LYS A 75 -6.97 -3.80 -5.23
CA LYS A 75 -6.77 -4.56 -6.47
C LYS A 75 -5.49 -5.40 -6.42
N ASP A 76 -5.54 -6.55 -7.07
CA ASP A 76 -4.40 -7.44 -7.34
C ASP A 76 -4.27 -7.67 -8.86
N GLY A 77 -3.35 -8.51 -9.32
CA GLY A 77 -3.21 -8.84 -10.74
C GLY A 77 -2.51 -7.76 -11.55
N THR A 78 -1.47 -7.15 -10.98
CA THR A 78 -0.63 -6.12 -11.62
C THR A 78 -1.38 -4.84 -12.06
N PRO A 79 -2.09 -4.16 -11.15
CA PRO A 79 -2.68 -2.86 -11.46
C PRO A 79 -1.59 -1.83 -11.79
N THR A 80 -1.97 -0.80 -12.56
CA THR A 80 -1.08 0.31 -12.93
C THR A 80 -1.64 1.64 -12.47
N VAL A 81 -0.77 2.57 -12.10
CA VAL A 81 -1.17 3.94 -11.72
C VAL A 81 -1.71 4.64 -12.97
N SER A 82 -2.96 5.09 -12.92
CA SER A 82 -3.63 5.83 -14.00
C SER A 82 -3.63 7.33 -13.77
N VAL A 83 -3.67 7.76 -12.50
CA VAL A 83 -3.55 9.16 -12.08
C VAL A 83 -2.48 9.23 -11.01
N ALA A 84 -1.49 10.11 -11.22
CA ALA A 84 -0.45 10.35 -10.25
C ALA A 84 -1.05 10.96 -8.96
N GLY A 85 -0.54 10.50 -7.82
CA GLY A 85 -0.81 11.11 -6.53
C GLY A 85 0.43 11.81 -5.96
N ASP A 86 0.33 12.22 -4.71
CA ASP A 86 1.41 12.88 -3.99
C ASP A 86 2.23 11.85 -3.19
N VAL A 87 3.55 11.86 -3.37
CA VAL A 87 4.45 11.01 -2.58
C VAL A 87 4.56 11.58 -1.17
N ALA A 88 3.95 10.91 -0.21
CA ALA A 88 4.01 11.28 1.21
C ALA A 88 5.33 10.82 1.84
N PHE A 89 5.76 9.60 1.53
CA PHE A 89 6.99 9.02 2.06
C PHE A 89 7.75 8.26 0.98
N ARG A 90 9.08 8.37 1.04
CA ARG A 90 10.01 7.52 0.29
C ARG A 90 10.87 6.77 1.27
N ILE A 91 10.93 5.45 1.10
CA ILE A 91 11.55 4.52 2.03
C ILE A 91 12.48 3.61 1.25
N TYR A 92 13.72 3.45 1.72
CA TYR A 92 14.69 2.58 1.04
C TYR A 92 14.59 1.15 1.57
N PRO A 93 14.63 0.13 0.69
CA PRO A 93 14.49 -1.27 1.11
C PRO A 93 15.64 -1.70 2.02
N LYS A 94 15.38 -2.71 2.85
CA LYS A 94 16.40 -3.47 3.58
C LYS A 94 16.97 -4.60 2.73
N LEU A 95 17.78 -5.48 3.32
CA LEU A 95 18.24 -6.68 2.62
C LEU A 95 17.04 -7.53 2.15
N ASP A 96 17.22 -8.26 1.05
CA ASP A 96 16.17 -9.15 0.54
C ASP A 96 15.74 -10.16 1.62
N GLY A 97 14.43 -10.37 1.74
CA GLY A 97 13.84 -11.22 2.77
C GLY A 97 13.73 -10.57 4.15
N GLU A 98 14.26 -9.37 4.39
CA GLU A 98 14.04 -8.64 5.64
C GLU A 98 12.72 -7.85 5.60
N ILE A 99 11.94 -7.95 6.67
CA ILE A 99 10.73 -7.15 6.83
C ILE A 99 11.13 -5.74 7.23
N LEU A 100 10.71 -4.78 6.42
CA LEU A 100 10.74 -3.36 6.72
C LEU A 100 9.38 -2.97 7.29
N LYS A 101 9.35 -2.84 8.62
CA LYS A 101 8.19 -2.30 9.33
C LYS A 101 8.42 -0.82 9.55
N GLU A 102 7.63 0.01 8.90
CA GLU A 102 7.59 1.44 9.16
C GLU A 102 6.37 1.74 10.03
N THR A 103 6.66 2.12 11.28
CA THR A 103 5.66 2.66 12.18
C THR A 103 5.73 4.17 12.03
N PHE A 104 4.66 4.75 11.50
CA PHE A 104 4.57 6.20 11.38
C PHE A 104 4.28 6.79 12.76
N ASP A 105 5.05 7.81 13.15
CA ASP A 105 4.80 8.56 14.39
C ASP A 105 3.42 9.25 14.37
N GLU A 106 2.87 9.47 13.17
CA GLU A 106 1.55 10.04 12.90
C GLU A 106 0.75 9.11 11.99
N ALA A 107 -0.54 8.94 12.25
CA ALA A 107 -1.38 8.07 11.42
C ALA A 107 -1.66 8.71 10.06
N ILE A 108 -1.64 7.90 8.99
CA ILE A 108 -2.12 8.34 7.68
C ILE A 108 -3.64 8.22 7.67
N VAL A 109 -4.32 9.36 7.51
CA VAL A 109 -5.79 9.42 7.50
C VAL A 109 -6.28 9.63 6.06
N LEU A 110 -7.00 8.66 5.53
CA LEU A 110 -7.68 8.77 4.25
C LEU A 110 -9.16 9.13 4.49
N GLY A 111 -9.54 10.34 4.14
CA GLY A 111 -10.93 10.77 4.14
C GLY A 111 -11.78 10.00 3.11
N PRO A 112 -13.07 10.32 2.98
CA PRO A 112 -13.97 9.70 2.00
C PRO A 112 -13.37 9.81 0.59
N ASN A 113 -13.38 8.70 -0.15
CA ASN A 113 -12.75 8.55 -1.48
C ASN A 113 -11.22 8.70 -1.53
N GLY A 114 -10.55 8.90 -0.38
CA GLY A 114 -9.09 8.95 -0.32
C GLY A 114 -8.46 7.60 -0.64
N SER A 115 -7.31 7.61 -1.30
CA SER A 115 -6.56 6.41 -1.65
C SER A 115 -5.10 6.49 -1.19
N LEU A 116 -4.52 5.32 -1.00
CA LEU A 116 -3.10 5.10 -0.78
C LEU A 116 -2.62 4.01 -1.73
N CYS A 117 -1.51 4.30 -2.41
CA CYS A 117 -0.71 3.34 -3.15
C CYS A 117 0.64 3.14 -2.46
N VAL A 118 1.09 1.89 -2.39
CA VAL A 118 2.49 1.56 -2.11
C VAL A 118 3.12 1.09 -3.42
N LEU A 119 4.06 1.88 -3.92
CA LEU A 119 4.81 1.59 -5.14
C LEU A 119 6.19 1.09 -4.77
N TYR A 120 6.70 0.10 -5.49
CA TYR A 120 8.07 -0.35 -5.37
C TYR A 120 8.82 -0.13 -6.69
N THR A 121 9.88 0.64 -6.62
CA THR A 121 10.82 0.86 -7.73
C THR A 121 12.03 -0.04 -7.50
N THR A 122 12.37 -0.86 -8.49
CA THR A 122 13.48 -1.81 -8.42
C THR A 122 14.32 -1.77 -9.69
N THR A 123 15.60 -2.13 -9.55
CA THR A 123 16.53 -2.40 -10.65
C THR A 123 16.72 -3.90 -10.91
N GLY A 124 16.13 -4.77 -10.09
CA GLY A 124 16.13 -6.23 -10.25
C GLY A 124 15.20 -6.69 -11.38
N SER A 125 15.48 -7.87 -11.93
CA SER A 125 14.71 -8.45 -13.04
C SER A 125 13.64 -9.46 -12.61
N ALA A 126 13.68 -9.91 -11.36
CA ALA A 126 12.76 -10.88 -10.78
C ALA A 126 12.65 -10.65 -9.26
N GLY A 127 11.63 -11.24 -8.64
CA GLY A 127 11.29 -11.06 -7.22
C GLY A 127 9.83 -10.65 -7.02
N VAL A 128 9.42 -10.62 -5.76
CA VAL A 128 8.09 -10.22 -5.34
C VAL A 128 8.20 -9.12 -4.28
N GLY A 129 7.46 -8.03 -4.47
CA GLY A 129 7.20 -7.07 -3.40
C GLY A 129 5.97 -7.51 -2.62
N VAL A 130 6.06 -7.54 -1.29
CA VAL A 130 4.95 -7.83 -0.39
C VAL A 130 4.71 -6.62 0.48
N CYS A 131 3.44 -6.21 0.61
CA CYS A 131 3.05 -5.12 1.47
C CYS A 131 1.81 -5.49 2.29
N ASN A 132 1.88 -5.28 3.60
CA ASN A 132 0.77 -5.45 4.53
C ASN A 132 0.45 -4.11 5.19
N ALA A 133 -0.83 -3.75 5.20
CA ALA A 133 -1.33 -2.53 5.80
C ALA A 133 -2.29 -2.87 6.94
N THR A 134 -2.12 -2.21 8.09
CA THR A 134 -3.07 -2.29 9.20
C THR A 134 -3.81 -0.97 9.33
N PHE A 135 -5.13 -1.02 9.35
CA PHE A 135 -5.98 0.18 9.46
C PHE A 135 -7.26 -0.10 10.26
N TYR A 136 -7.92 0.96 10.68
CA TYR A 136 -9.29 0.92 11.19
C TYR A 136 -10.13 2.03 10.54
N MET A 137 -11.45 1.84 10.54
CA MET A 137 -12.40 2.83 10.04
C MET A 137 -13.02 3.57 11.23
N GLN A 138 -13.05 4.90 11.18
CA GLN A 138 -13.67 5.73 12.21
C GLN A 138 -14.69 6.71 11.61
N PRO A 139 -15.80 7.05 12.29
CA PRO A 139 -16.75 8.05 11.82
C PRO A 139 -16.09 9.41 11.54
N LEU A 140 -16.60 10.14 10.53
CA LEU A 140 -16.16 11.51 10.26
C LEU A 140 -16.49 12.44 11.42
N GLY A 141 -15.54 13.32 11.75
CA GLY A 141 -15.69 14.27 12.87
C GLY A 141 -15.62 13.59 14.22
N GLY A 142 -14.75 12.58 14.35
CA GLY A 142 -14.53 11.73 15.51
C GLY A 142 -14.79 12.42 16.85
N VAL A 143 -15.42 11.70 17.77
CA VAL A 143 -15.70 12.19 19.13
C VAL A 143 -14.42 12.64 19.82
#